data_AF-A0A0P0WGF1-F1
#
_entry.id   AF-A0A0P0WGF1-F1
#
_cell.length_a   1.000
_cell.length_b   1.000
_cell.length_c   1.000
_cell.angle_alpha   90.00
_cell.angle_beta   90.00
_cell.angle_gamma   90.00
#
_symmetry.space_group_name_H-M   'P 1'
#
loop_
_entity.id
_entity.type
_entity.pdbx_description
1 polymer ?
#
loop_
_entity_poly.entity_id
_entity_poly.type
_entity_poly.pdbx_seq_one_letter_code
_entity_poly.pdbx_strand_id
1 'polypeptide(L)' 'VKYPGLLQPLEVPSQSWQVITMDFIEGLPRSASFDCILVIVDKFSKFAHFFTPETPLYCLWSGSAFHGTYS' A
#
# COMPACT_ATOMS: atom_id res chain seq x y z
N VAL A 1 -24.30 2.46 22.11
CA VAL A 1 -22.99 2.52 21.41
C VAL A 1 -22.56 1.10 21.16
N LYS A 2 -22.42 0.67 19.89
CA LYS A 2 -21.93 -0.67 19.55
C LYS A 2 -20.41 -0.60 19.74
N TYR A 3 -19.86 -1.32 20.71
CA TYR A 3 -18.40 -1.41 20.84
C TYR A 3 -17.85 -2.01 19.55
N PRO A 4 -16.82 -1.42 18.91
CA PRO A 4 -16.11 -2.13 17.85
C PRO A 4 -15.63 -3.45 18.45
N GLY A 5 -15.99 -4.57 17.82
CA GLY A 5 -15.59 -5.90 18.29
C GLY A 5 -14.07 -5.99 18.42
N LEU A 6 -13.59 -6.87 19.31
CA LEU A 6 -12.17 -7.12 19.51
C LEU A 6 -11.50 -7.32 18.14
N LEU A 7 -10.49 -6.49 17.83
CA LEU A 7 -9.70 -6.61 16.63
C LEU A 7 -9.11 -8.03 16.59
N GLN A 8 -9.43 -8.81 15.57
CA GLN A 8 -8.78 -10.09 15.34
C GLN A 8 -7.40 -9.83 14.73
N PRO A 9 -6.33 -10.47 15.24
CA PRO A 9 -5.02 -10.35 14.63
C PRO A 9 -5.05 -10.92 13.21
N LEU A 10 -4.31 -10.30 12.29
CA LEU A 10 -4.08 -10.91 10.98
C LEU A 10 -3.30 -12.21 11.13
N GLU A 11 -3.75 -13.24 10.43
CA GLU A 11 -3.06 -14.52 10.37
C GLU A 11 -1.61 -14.36 9.90
N VAL A 12 -0.74 -15.24 10.40
CA VAL A 12 0.63 -15.34 9.89
C VAL A 12 0.56 -16.11 8.58
N PRO A 13 1.01 -15.54 7.45
CA PRO A 13 1.01 -16.26 6.18
C PRO A 13 1.91 -17.49 6.26
N SER A 14 1.49 -18.59 5.62
CA SER A 14 2.22 -19.86 5.53
C SER A 14 3.08 -19.98 4.27
N GLN A 15 2.84 -19.15 3.25
CA GLN A 15 3.60 -19.09 2.00
C GLN A 15 3.66 -17.66 1.46
N SER A 16 4.61 -17.39 0.56
CA SER A 16 4.76 -16.10 -0.11
C SER A 16 3.48 -15.66 -0.83
N TRP A 17 3.25 -14.35 -0.90
CA TRP A 17 2.14 -13.71 -1.61
C TRP A 17 0.74 -13.95 -1.01
N GLN A 18 0.63 -14.56 0.17
CA GLN A 18 -0.65 -14.71 0.86
C GLN A 18 -1.14 -13.42 1.51
N VAL A 19 -0.22 -12.65 2.10
CA VAL A 19 -0.53 -11.37 2.73
C VAL A 19 0.44 -10.35 2.20
N ILE A 20 -0.07 -9.47 1.34
CA ILE A 20 0.69 -8.37 0.76
C ILE A 20 0.14 -7.05 1.29
N THR A 21 1.03 -6.13 1.58
CA THR A 21 0.68 -4.73 1.87
C THR A 21 1.20 -3.86 0.74
N MET A 22 0.42 -2.86 0.37
CA MET A 22 0.79 -1.90 -0.67
C MET A 22 0.71 -0.49 -0.11
N ASP A 23 1.64 0.36 -0.51
CA ASP A 23 1.64 1.78 -0.13
C ASP A 23 2.24 2.66 -1.25
N PHE A 24 1.82 3.91 -1.30
CA PHE A 24 2.33 4.92 -2.23
C PHE A 24 3.12 5.97 -1.47
N ILE A 25 4.39 6.13 -1.84
CA ILE A 25 5.23 7.22 -1.35
C ILE A 25 5.17 8.35 -2.38
N GLU A 26 4.40 9.38 -2.06
CA GLU A 26 4.23 10.59 -2.87
C GLU A 26 5.06 11.77 -2.34
N GLY A 27 5.15 12.85 -3.13
CA GLY A 27 5.82 14.09 -2.72
C GLY A 27 7.35 14.01 -2.72
N LEU A 28 7.92 13.06 -3.46
CA LEU A 28 9.36 12.92 -3.58
C LEU A 28 9.93 13.97 -4.54
N PRO A 29 11.22 14.36 -4.39
CA PRO A 29 11.91 15.12 -5.42
C PRO A 29 11.86 14.38 -6.76
N ARG A 30 11.52 15.09 -7.85
CA ARG A 30 11.41 14.48 -9.18
C ARG A 30 12.74 13.87 -9.63
N SER A 31 12.72 12.59 -9.98
CA SER A 31 13.83 11.85 -10.57
C SER A 31 13.38 11.17 -11.86
N ALA A 32 14.08 11.43 -12.98
CA ALA A 32 13.75 10.86 -14.29
C ALA A 32 12.25 10.98 -14.70
N SER A 33 11.57 12.04 -14.23
CA SER A 33 10.13 12.32 -14.40
C SER A 33 9.17 11.71 -13.39
N PHE A 34 9.63 10.89 -12.45
CA PHE A 34 8.81 10.29 -11.39
C PHE A 34 8.93 11.05 -10.06
N ASP A 35 7.81 11.20 -9.36
CA ASP A 35 7.67 11.82 -8.02
C ASP A 35 6.94 10.90 -7.02
N CYS A 36 6.60 9.68 -7.45
CA CYS A 36 5.87 8.69 -6.68
C CYS A 36 6.50 7.31 -6.82
N ILE A 37 6.45 6.51 -5.74
CA ILE A 37 6.89 5.12 -5.72
C ILE A 37 5.77 4.25 -5.11
N LEU A 38 5.38 3.19 -5.79
CA LEU A 38 4.57 2.11 -5.24
C LEU A 38 5.47 1.09 -4.55
N VAL A 39 5.17 0.78 -3.30
CA VAL A 39 5.86 -0.25 -2.52
C VAL A 39 4.90 -1.41 -2.29
N ILE A 40 5.32 -2.61 -2.67
CA ILE A 40 4.58 -3.86 -2.39
C ILE A 40 5.44 -4.72 -1.48
N VAL A 41 4.96 -5.00 -0.27
CA VAL A 41 5.66 -5.84 0.71
C VAL A 41 4.91 -7.15 0.89
N ASP A 42 5.62 -8.27 0.76
CA ASP A 42 5.11 -9.58 1.12
C ASP A 42 5.42 -9.88 2.60
N LYS A 43 4.38 -10.07 3.43
CA LYS A 43 4.53 -10.27 4.88
C LYS A 43 5.23 -11.59 5.24
N PHE A 44 5.17 -12.60 4.36
CA PHE A 44 5.85 -13.87 4.57
C PHE A 44 7.36 -13.73 4.39
N SER A 45 7.79 -13.28 3.21
CA SER A 45 9.22 -13.20 2.86
C SER A 45 9.91 -11.93 3.38
N LYS A 46 9.14 -10.90 3.76
CA LYS A 46 9.62 -9.54 4.10
C LYS A 46 10.32 -8.84 2.93
N PHE A 47 10.15 -9.31 1.70
CA PHE A 47 10.66 -8.62 0.52
C PHE A 47 9.73 -7.47 0.13
N ALA A 48 10.35 -6.35 -0.27
CA ALA A 48 9.67 -5.19 -0.81
C ALA A 48 10.02 -5.04 -2.30
N HIS A 49 9.01 -4.84 -3.13
CA HIS A 49 9.15 -4.48 -4.53
C HIS A 49 8.79 -3.02 -4.70
N PHE A 50 9.66 -2.27 -5.39
CA PHE A 50 9.48 -0.84 -5.64
C PHE A 50 9.20 -0.63 -7.13
N PHE A 51 8.08 0.00 -7.43
CA PHE A 51 7.68 0.33 -8.79
C PHE A 51 7.47 1.83 -8.92
N THR A 52 7.95 2.42 -10.00
CA THR A 52 7.62 3.80 -10.37
C THR A 52 6.42 3.77 -11.32
N PRO A 53 5.23 4.21 -10.92
CA PRO A 53 4.09 4.25 -11.83
C PRO A 53 4.33 5.28 -12.93
N GLU A 54 4.07 4.89 -14.19
CA GLU A 54 4.23 5.77 -15.36
C GLU A 54 3.26 6.95 -15.37
N THR A 55 2.15 6.84 -14.63
CA THR A 55 1.12 7.87 -14.56
C THR A 55 0.94 8.38 -13.12
N PRO A 56 1.11 9.69 -12.87
CA PRO A 56 0.91 10.28 -11.54
C PRO A 56 -0.50 10.06 -10.99
N LEU A 57 -1.48 9.90 -11.88
CA LEU A 57 -2.88 9.66 -11.53
C LEU A 57 -3.07 8.38 -10.72
N TYR A 58 -2.28 7.33 -10.96
CA TYR A 58 -2.44 6.06 -10.23
C TYR A 58 -2.19 6.23 -8.71
N CYS A 59 -1.19 7.04 -8.33
CA CYS A 59 -0.92 7.36 -6.93
C CYS A 59 -2.07 8.18 -6.31
N LEU A 60 -2.43 9.28 -6.98
CA LEU A 60 -3.47 10.19 -6.50
C LEU A 60 -4.84 9.49 -6.34
N TRP A 61 -5.22 8.65 -7.31
CA TRP A 61 -6.48 7.91 -7.25
C TRP A 61 -6.46 6.83 -6.18
N SER A 62 -5.34 6.12 -5.98
CA SER A 62 -5.28 5.11 -4.91
C SER A 62 -5.33 5.75 -3.52
N GLY A 63 -4.57 6.82 -3.29
CA GLY A 63 -4.61 7.56 -2.03
C GLY A 63 -5.98 8.17 -1.74
N SER A 64 -6.62 8.76 -2.76
CA SER A 64 -7.98 9.34 -2.63
C SER A 64 -9.06 8.27 -2.46
N ALA A 65 -8.95 7.12 -3.14
CA ALA A 65 -9.88 6.01 -2.99
C ALA A 65 -9.79 5.36 -1.61
N PHE A 66 -8.58 5.22 -1.06
CA PHE A 66 -8.39 4.75 0.31
C PHE A 66 -8.97 5.74 1.32
N HIS A 67 -8.66 7.04 1.20
CA HIS A 67 -9.17 8.02 2.15
C HIS A 67 -10.69 8.24 2.04
N GLY A 68 -11.27 8.08 0.83
CA GLY A 68 -12.70 8.26 0.58
C GLY A 68 -13.58 7.06 0.93
N THR A 69 -13.02 5.85 1.12
CA THR A 69 -13.81 4.65 1.46
C THR A 69 -13.81 4.31 2.95
N TYR A 70 -12.93 4.92 3.75
CA TYR A 70 -12.92 4.80 5.22
C TYR A 70 -13.55 6.00 5.95
N SER A 71 -14.27 6.88 5.24
CA SER A 71 -15.05 7.98 5.83
C SER A 71 -16.54 7.82 5.62
#